data_AF-A0A1D1XZM4-F1
#
_entry.id   AF-A0A1D1XZM4-F1
#
_cell.length_a   1.000
_cell.length_b   1.000
_cell.length_c   1.000
_cell.angle_alpha   90.00
_cell.angle_beta   90.00
_cell.angle_gamma   90.00
#
_symmetry.space_group_name_H-M   'P 1'
#
loop_
_entity.id
_entity.type
_entity.pdbx_description
1 polymer ?
#
loop_
_entity_poly.entity_id
_entity_poly.type
_entity_poly.pdbx_seq_one_letter_code
_entity_poly.pdbx_strand_id
1 'polypeptide(L)'
;MQIFEECGNTDVEGVDSTNACYGGTAALFNCVNWVESSCWDGRYGLVVCTDSAVYAEGPARPTGGAAAIAMLIGPNAPISLESKYRGTHMSHVYDFYKPNLASEYPVVDGKLSQTCYLMALDSCYNRFCSKFEKFEGRMFSIVEADYFVFHSPYNKLVQKSFARLYFNDFKRNCSFIGKEARDKLEPFSTLSGDESYQSRDLEKASQMVAKHLYDKKVQPSTLLPKQVGNMYTASLYAAFASVIHKKHNILDGQRVVMFSYGSGLTSTMFSFKLNDGQHPFSLSNIANVLDIPRKLESRYEVSPEKFVETLKLMEHRYGAKDFLTSKDTALLSPGTFYLTHVDSMYRRYYARKVDDGAVGCANGPQVNGH
;
A
#
# COMPACT_ATOMS: atom_id res chain seq x y z
N MET A 1 -18.85 1.00 -13.13
CA MET A 1 -19.48 2.33 -13.17
C MET A 1 -20.88 2.36 -12.57
N GLN A 2 -21.56 1.22 -12.40
CA GLN A 2 -22.87 1.06 -11.72
C GLN A 2 -23.22 2.08 -10.61
N ILE A 3 -22.33 2.31 -9.64
CA ILE A 3 -22.60 3.25 -8.53
C ILE A 3 -22.82 4.69 -9.02
N PHE A 4 -22.13 5.13 -10.08
CA PHE A 4 -22.28 6.47 -10.65
C PHE A 4 -23.39 6.56 -11.69
N GLU A 5 -23.77 5.43 -12.31
CA GLU A 5 -24.91 5.35 -13.24
C GLU A 5 -26.22 5.76 -12.55
N GLU A 6 -26.41 5.36 -11.29
CA GLU A 6 -27.58 5.75 -10.47
C GLU A 6 -27.71 7.28 -10.30
N CYS A 7 -26.58 7.99 -10.31
CA CYS A 7 -26.53 9.45 -10.20
C CYS A 7 -26.50 10.15 -11.56
N GLY A 8 -26.54 9.41 -12.68
CA GLY A 8 -26.41 9.95 -14.04
C GLY A 8 -25.02 10.52 -14.36
N ASN A 9 -23.99 10.22 -13.56
CA ASN A 9 -22.63 10.72 -13.77
C ASN A 9 -21.79 9.69 -14.53
N THR A 10 -21.86 9.71 -15.87
CA THR A 10 -21.13 8.77 -16.73
C THR A 10 -19.89 9.37 -17.39
N ASP A 11 -19.71 10.69 -17.31
CA ASP A 11 -18.53 11.37 -17.82
C ASP A 11 -17.44 11.40 -16.75
N VAL A 12 -16.71 10.28 -16.63
CA VAL A 12 -15.65 10.05 -15.63
C VAL A 12 -14.46 9.41 -16.33
N GLU A 13 -13.32 10.10 -16.32
CA GLU A 13 -12.07 9.60 -16.90
C GLU A 13 -11.39 8.54 -16.01
N GLY A 14 -10.50 7.75 -16.63
CA GLY A 14 -9.67 6.77 -15.95
C GLY A 14 -10.07 5.31 -16.22
N VAL A 15 -9.06 4.45 -16.16
CA VAL A 15 -9.16 2.99 -16.35
C VAL A 15 -8.19 2.29 -15.40
N ASP A 16 -8.05 0.98 -15.52
CA ASP A 16 -7.15 0.19 -14.69
C ASP A 16 -5.67 0.44 -15.05
N SER A 17 -4.82 0.56 -14.02
CA SER A 17 -3.37 0.67 -14.17
C SER A 17 -2.70 -0.54 -13.52
N THR A 18 -1.91 -1.30 -14.29
CA THR A 18 -1.37 -2.58 -13.83
C THR A 18 0.15 -2.67 -13.98
N ASN A 19 0.84 -2.88 -12.86
CA ASN A 19 2.14 -3.55 -12.80
C ASN A 19 2.32 -4.10 -11.38
N ALA A 20 1.94 -5.36 -11.15
CA ALA A 20 1.99 -6.00 -9.82
C ALA A 20 1.46 -5.06 -8.71
N CYS A 21 2.13 -5.01 -7.55
CA CYS A 21 1.74 -4.17 -6.41
C CYS A 21 1.89 -2.64 -6.65
N TYR A 22 2.38 -2.19 -7.82
CA TYR A 22 2.60 -0.77 -8.11
C TYR A 22 1.37 -0.06 -8.70
N GLY A 23 0.39 -0.81 -9.22
CA GLY A 23 -0.77 -0.27 -9.95
C GLY A 23 -1.52 0.86 -9.23
N GLY A 24 -1.70 0.73 -7.91
CA GLY A 24 -2.32 1.76 -7.08
C GLY A 24 -1.54 3.07 -7.03
N THR A 25 -0.20 3.02 -7.07
CA THR A 25 0.66 4.21 -7.13
C THR A 25 0.68 4.84 -8.51
N ALA A 26 0.61 4.04 -9.57
CA ALA A 26 0.41 4.56 -10.91
C ALA A 26 -0.92 5.33 -11.00
N ALA A 27 -2.02 4.74 -10.52
CA ALA A 27 -3.33 5.37 -10.49
C ALA A 27 -3.35 6.66 -9.64
N LEU A 28 -2.70 6.65 -8.47
CA LEU A 28 -2.52 7.86 -7.64
C LEU A 28 -1.82 8.98 -8.41
N PHE A 29 -0.70 8.69 -9.07
CA PHE A 29 0.03 9.71 -9.82
C PHE A 29 -0.75 10.20 -11.03
N ASN A 30 -1.42 9.32 -11.77
CA ASN A 30 -2.29 9.71 -12.87
C ASN A 30 -3.38 10.67 -12.40
N CYS A 31 -4.00 10.36 -11.26
CA CYS A 31 -5.07 11.16 -10.68
C CYS A 31 -4.59 12.54 -10.19
N VAL A 32 -3.45 12.60 -9.49
CA VAL A 32 -2.85 13.90 -9.10
C VAL A 32 -2.46 14.72 -10.33
N ASN A 33 -1.82 14.09 -11.32
CA ASN A 33 -1.44 14.78 -12.55
C ASN A 33 -2.68 15.29 -13.32
N TRP A 34 -3.79 14.55 -13.31
CA TRP A 34 -5.06 14.98 -13.91
C TRP A 34 -5.61 16.22 -13.19
N VAL A 35 -5.66 16.23 -11.86
CA VAL A 35 -6.08 17.40 -11.06
C VAL A 35 -5.18 18.63 -11.33
N GLU A 36 -3.87 18.41 -11.56
CA GLU A 36 -2.92 19.47 -11.90
C GLU A 36 -2.92 19.86 -13.39
N SER A 37 -3.72 19.19 -14.24
CA SER A 37 -3.70 19.39 -15.70
C SER A 37 -4.68 20.47 -16.18
N SER A 38 -4.51 20.91 -17.42
CA SER A 38 -5.49 21.77 -18.11
C SER A 38 -6.82 21.10 -18.43
N CYS A 39 -6.91 19.77 -18.31
CA CYS A 39 -8.13 19.01 -18.53
C CYS A 39 -8.96 18.84 -17.25
N TRP A 40 -8.47 19.33 -16.11
CA TRP A 40 -9.21 19.24 -14.86
C TRP A 40 -10.48 20.09 -14.92
N ASP A 41 -11.61 19.49 -14.56
CA ASP A 41 -12.94 20.10 -14.64
C ASP A 41 -13.47 20.58 -13.27
N GLY A 42 -12.61 20.60 -12.25
CA GLY A 42 -12.97 21.01 -10.89
C GLY A 42 -13.50 19.88 -10.00
N ARG A 43 -13.77 18.68 -10.53
CA ARG A 43 -14.27 17.53 -9.75
C ARG A 43 -13.14 16.79 -9.02
N TYR A 44 -13.50 15.98 -8.03
CA TYR A 44 -12.54 15.11 -7.37
C TYR A 44 -12.13 13.94 -8.26
N GLY A 45 -10.88 13.52 -8.10
CA GLY A 45 -10.44 12.21 -8.57
C GLY A 45 -10.64 11.14 -7.49
N LEU A 46 -10.90 9.90 -7.89
CA LEU A 46 -11.05 8.76 -6.97
C LEU A 46 -10.11 7.63 -7.40
N VAL A 47 -9.21 7.24 -6.51
CA VAL A 47 -8.27 6.14 -6.74
C VAL A 47 -8.69 4.95 -5.89
N VAL A 48 -8.79 3.78 -6.51
CA VAL A 48 -9.07 2.52 -5.80
C VAL A 48 -7.91 1.55 -6.02
N CYS A 49 -7.29 1.13 -4.92
CA CYS A 49 -6.32 0.04 -4.89
C CYS A 49 -7.03 -1.18 -4.32
N THR A 50 -7.11 -2.30 -5.04
CA THR A 50 -7.84 -3.49 -4.58
C THR A 50 -7.17 -4.75 -5.05
N ASP A 51 -6.97 -5.70 -4.14
CA ASP A 51 -6.35 -6.98 -4.45
C ASP A 51 -6.76 -8.08 -3.46
N SER A 52 -6.69 -9.32 -3.93
CA SER A 52 -6.65 -10.53 -3.12
C SER A 52 -5.34 -11.27 -3.43
N ALA A 53 -4.40 -11.25 -2.49
CA ALA A 53 -3.11 -11.90 -2.60
C ALA A 53 -3.22 -13.36 -2.15
N VAL A 54 -3.33 -14.27 -3.12
CA VAL A 54 -3.47 -15.71 -2.89
C VAL A 54 -2.29 -16.45 -3.51
N TYR A 55 -1.80 -17.47 -2.82
CA TYR A 55 -0.65 -18.28 -3.22
C TYR A 55 -0.98 -19.77 -3.12
N ALA A 56 -0.32 -20.55 -3.98
CA ALA A 56 -0.35 -22.00 -3.95
C ALA A 56 0.14 -22.57 -2.60
N GLU A 57 0.00 -23.89 -2.43
CA GLU A 57 0.61 -24.57 -1.30
C GLU A 57 2.12 -24.34 -1.22
N GLY A 58 2.61 -24.11 -0.01
CA GLY A 58 4.03 -23.90 0.25
C GLY A 58 4.31 -22.62 1.04
N PRO A 59 5.58 -22.18 1.07
CA PRO A 59 6.07 -21.17 2.02
C PRO A 59 5.55 -19.76 1.76
N ALA A 60 4.95 -19.50 0.58
CA ALA A 60 4.38 -18.19 0.25
C ALA A 60 2.93 -18.02 0.76
N ARG A 61 2.18 -19.10 1.02
CA ARG A 61 0.78 -19.05 1.48
C ARG A 61 0.56 -18.17 2.71
N PRO A 62 1.41 -18.22 3.77
CA PRO A 62 1.25 -17.38 4.96
C PRO A 62 1.43 -15.87 4.70
N THR A 63 1.90 -15.47 3.52
CA THR A 63 2.08 -14.06 3.14
C THR A 63 0.88 -13.48 2.40
N GLY A 64 -0.20 -14.24 2.20
CA GLY A 64 -1.42 -13.73 1.56
C GLY A 64 -2.15 -12.69 2.39
N GLY A 65 -3.20 -12.10 1.80
CA GLY A 65 -4.03 -11.08 2.41
C GLY A 65 -4.98 -10.47 1.37
N ALA A 66 -5.96 -9.67 1.80
CA ALA A 66 -6.88 -9.02 0.87
C ALA A 66 -7.39 -7.70 1.47
N ALA A 67 -7.44 -6.66 0.64
CA ALA A 67 -8.04 -5.39 1.02
C ALA A 67 -8.32 -4.53 -0.23
N ALA A 68 -9.19 -3.55 -0.03
CA ALA A 68 -9.34 -2.42 -0.93
C ALA A 68 -9.16 -1.10 -0.15
N ILE A 69 -8.52 -0.12 -0.76
CA ILE A 69 -8.39 1.25 -0.25
C ILE A 69 -8.84 2.21 -1.34
N ALA A 70 -9.76 3.11 -0.97
CA ALA A 70 -10.19 4.21 -1.81
C ALA A 70 -9.58 5.53 -1.28
N MET A 71 -9.06 6.36 -2.17
CA MET A 71 -8.48 7.67 -1.87
C MET A 71 -9.16 8.72 -2.74
N LEU A 72 -9.76 9.73 -2.10
CA LEU A 72 -10.29 10.90 -2.79
C LEU A 72 -9.17 11.93 -2.97
N ILE A 73 -8.99 12.42 -4.19
CA ILE A 73 -7.89 13.29 -4.61
C ILE A 73 -8.46 14.64 -5.05
N GLY A 74 -7.88 15.73 -4.54
CA GLY A 74 -8.29 17.08 -4.86
C GLY A 74 -7.34 18.14 -4.30
N PRO A 75 -7.56 19.42 -4.61
CA PRO A 75 -6.75 20.53 -4.11
C PRO A 75 -6.93 20.74 -2.61
N ASN A 76 -6.00 21.46 -1.98
CA ASN A 76 -6.05 21.84 -0.56
C ASN A 76 -6.15 20.65 0.41
N ALA A 77 -5.49 19.53 0.06
CA ALA A 77 -5.58 18.30 0.84
C ALA A 77 -4.75 18.34 2.14
N PRO A 78 -5.23 17.69 3.23
CA PRO A 78 -4.43 17.47 4.45
C PRO A 78 -3.19 16.61 4.21
N ILE A 79 -3.17 15.86 3.11
CA ILE A 79 -2.09 14.96 2.69
C ILE A 79 -1.64 15.43 1.31
N SER A 80 -0.73 16.39 1.28
CA SER A 80 -0.26 17.03 0.04
C SER A 80 0.94 16.28 -0.54
N LEU A 81 0.89 15.88 -1.81
CA LEU A 81 2.01 15.24 -2.49
C LEU A 81 3.13 16.26 -2.74
N GLU A 82 4.34 15.98 -2.27
CA GLU A 82 5.50 16.83 -2.56
C GLU A 82 6.01 16.49 -3.98
N SER A 83 5.36 17.05 -4.99
CA SER A 83 5.51 16.66 -6.41
C SER A 83 6.96 16.67 -6.93
N LYS A 84 7.82 17.50 -6.33
CA LYS A 84 9.25 17.61 -6.69
C LYS A 84 10.10 16.44 -6.18
N TYR A 85 9.67 15.75 -5.12
CA TYR A 85 10.44 14.71 -4.42
C TYR A 85 9.91 13.32 -4.78
N ARG A 86 10.27 12.84 -5.98
CA ARG A 86 9.91 11.50 -6.47
C ARG A 86 11.08 10.82 -7.18
N GLY A 87 11.55 9.68 -6.67
CA GLY A 87 12.58 8.85 -7.31
C GLY A 87 11.98 7.54 -7.81
N THR A 88 11.92 7.35 -9.13
CA THR A 88 11.35 6.14 -9.77
C THR A 88 12.45 5.24 -10.30
N HIS A 89 12.29 3.93 -10.21
CA HIS A 89 13.13 2.93 -10.89
C HIS A 89 12.25 1.83 -11.50
N MET A 90 12.52 1.51 -12.76
CA MET A 90 11.85 0.44 -13.50
C MET A 90 12.93 -0.37 -14.21
N SER A 91 12.73 -1.68 -14.31
CA SER A 91 13.66 -2.59 -14.98
C SER A 91 12.90 -3.81 -15.48
N HIS A 92 13.43 -4.52 -16.47
CA HIS A 92 12.89 -5.80 -16.89
C HIS A 92 13.51 -6.93 -16.06
N VAL A 93 12.71 -7.61 -15.24
CA VAL A 93 13.11 -8.75 -14.41
C VAL A 93 11.98 -9.78 -14.28
N TYR A 94 12.31 -10.99 -13.83
CA TYR A 94 11.36 -12.09 -13.60
C TYR A 94 11.36 -12.55 -12.14
N ASP A 95 11.30 -11.61 -11.20
CA ASP A 95 11.31 -11.91 -9.77
C ASP A 95 9.98 -12.47 -9.25
N PHE A 96 8.87 -11.94 -9.77
CA PHE A 96 7.51 -12.43 -9.52
C PHE A 96 6.62 -12.00 -10.69
N TYR A 97 5.87 -12.94 -11.26
CA TYR A 97 4.97 -12.68 -12.39
C TYR A 97 3.87 -13.75 -12.48
N LYS A 98 2.79 -13.46 -13.23
CA LYS A 98 1.65 -14.37 -13.43
C LYS A 98 1.53 -14.78 -14.91
N PRO A 99 2.38 -15.71 -15.41
CA PRO A 99 2.37 -16.10 -16.82
C PRO A 99 1.23 -17.07 -17.14
N ASN A 100 0.74 -17.83 -16.16
CA ASN A 100 -0.34 -18.78 -16.33
C ASN A 100 -1.70 -18.09 -16.14
N LEU A 101 -2.35 -17.73 -17.24
CA LEU A 101 -3.63 -17.01 -17.22
C LEU A 101 -4.79 -17.81 -16.59
N ALA A 102 -4.67 -19.13 -16.55
CA ALA A 102 -5.69 -20.01 -15.97
C ALA A 102 -5.53 -20.23 -14.46
N SER A 103 -4.45 -19.73 -13.84
CA SER A 103 -4.19 -19.86 -12.41
C SER A 103 -4.11 -18.49 -11.73
N GLU A 104 -4.63 -18.39 -10.52
CA GLU A 104 -4.48 -17.19 -9.69
C GLU A 104 -3.05 -17.03 -9.16
N TYR A 105 -2.31 -18.15 -9.09
CA TYR A 105 -1.03 -18.24 -8.41
C TYR A 105 0.12 -17.70 -9.26
N PRO A 106 1.04 -16.94 -8.65
CA PRO A 106 2.22 -16.41 -9.32
C PRO A 106 3.35 -17.44 -9.43
N VAL A 107 4.22 -17.24 -10.42
CA VAL A 107 5.58 -17.78 -10.43
C VAL A 107 6.46 -16.81 -9.64
N VAL A 108 7.22 -17.33 -8.67
CA VAL A 108 8.02 -16.50 -7.74
C VAL A 108 9.42 -17.07 -7.59
N ASP A 109 10.43 -16.24 -7.86
CA ASP A 109 11.80 -16.46 -7.39
C ASP A 109 12.00 -15.61 -6.13
N GLY A 110 11.83 -16.24 -4.95
CA GLY A 110 11.87 -15.53 -3.67
C GLY A 110 13.23 -14.93 -3.31
N LYS A 111 14.34 -15.48 -3.85
CA LYS A 111 15.68 -14.90 -3.65
C LYS A 111 15.82 -13.67 -4.54
N LEU A 112 15.51 -13.79 -5.82
CA LEU A 112 15.57 -12.68 -6.77
C LEU A 112 14.63 -11.54 -6.36
N SER A 113 13.43 -11.83 -5.88
CA SER A 113 12.47 -10.82 -5.44
C SER A 113 12.99 -9.94 -4.29
N GLN A 114 13.71 -10.51 -3.33
CA GLN A 114 14.36 -9.70 -2.28
C GLN A 114 15.49 -8.82 -2.84
N THR A 115 16.32 -9.37 -3.73
CA THR A 115 17.39 -8.61 -4.39
C THR A 115 16.83 -7.45 -5.21
N CYS A 116 15.84 -7.72 -6.07
CA CYS A 116 15.17 -6.74 -6.91
C CYS A 116 14.50 -5.63 -6.08
N TYR A 117 13.82 -6.00 -4.98
CA TYR A 117 13.21 -5.04 -4.08
C TYR A 117 14.25 -4.08 -3.47
N LEU A 118 15.36 -4.59 -2.93
CA LEU A 118 16.38 -3.76 -2.29
C LEU A 118 17.17 -2.93 -3.32
N MET A 119 17.44 -3.47 -4.50
CA MET A 119 18.03 -2.72 -5.62
C MET A 119 17.13 -1.54 -6.04
N ALA A 120 15.83 -1.80 -6.20
CA ALA A 120 14.85 -0.78 -6.52
C ALA A 120 14.75 0.29 -5.42
N LEU A 121 14.80 -0.12 -4.16
CA LEU A 121 14.81 0.77 -3.00
C LEU A 121 16.03 1.71 -3.02
N ASP A 122 17.23 1.18 -3.22
CA ASP A 122 18.46 1.98 -3.29
C ASP A 122 18.38 2.99 -4.45
N SER A 123 17.97 2.53 -5.63
CA SER A 123 17.84 3.38 -6.82
C SER A 123 16.81 4.51 -6.62
N CYS A 124 15.64 4.19 -6.06
CA CYS A 124 14.61 5.17 -5.76
C CYS A 124 15.05 6.15 -4.67
N TYR A 125 15.69 5.66 -3.61
CA TYR A 125 16.18 6.50 -2.51
C TYR A 125 17.25 7.47 -3.00
N ASN A 126 18.23 7.01 -3.78
CA ASN A 126 19.26 7.88 -4.35
C ASN A 126 18.66 8.97 -5.25
N ARG A 127 17.72 8.61 -6.14
CA ARG A 127 17.02 9.58 -7.00
C ARG A 127 16.18 10.57 -6.18
N PHE A 128 15.52 10.10 -5.12
CA PHE A 128 14.77 10.95 -4.20
C PHE A 128 15.71 11.95 -3.49
N CYS A 129 16.83 11.47 -2.95
CA CYS A 129 17.84 12.30 -2.29
C CYS A 129 18.41 13.37 -3.23
N SER A 130 18.81 13.00 -4.46
CA SER A 130 19.33 13.96 -5.43
C SER A 130 18.31 15.05 -5.80
N LYS A 131 17.03 14.70 -5.91
CA LYS A 131 15.97 15.69 -6.17
C LYS A 131 15.75 16.59 -4.97
N PHE A 132 15.68 16.02 -3.77
CA PHE A 132 15.56 16.80 -2.54
C PHE A 132 16.69 17.81 -2.40
N GLU A 133 17.94 17.35 -2.53
CA GLU A 133 19.15 18.18 -2.45
C GLU A 133 19.17 19.32 -3.47
N LYS A 134 18.74 19.04 -4.70
CA LYS A 134 18.63 20.05 -5.75
C LYS A 134 17.68 21.20 -5.39
N PHE A 135 16.57 20.91 -4.72
CA PHE A 135 15.52 21.90 -4.44
C PHE A 135 15.66 22.55 -3.05
N GLU A 136 16.23 21.84 -2.08
CA GLU A 136 16.32 22.29 -0.68
C GLU A 136 17.74 22.76 -0.31
N GLY A 137 18.74 22.54 -1.18
CA GLY A 137 20.12 22.98 -0.97
C GLY A 137 20.84 22.27 0.17
N ARG A 138 20.31 21.14 0.65
CA ARG A 138 20.86 20.37 1.78
C ARG A 138 20.66 18.87 1.58
N MET A 139 21.57 18.08 2.16
CA MET A 139 21.57 16.62 2.05
C MET A 139 20.32 15.99 2.65
N PHE A 140 19.65 15.11 1.89
CA PHE A 140 18.58 14.28 2.45
C PHE A 140 19.16 13.14 3.27
N SER A 141 18.54 12.80 4.38
CA SER A 141 18.78 11.57 5.13
C SER A 141 17.51 11.10 5.81
N ILE A 142 17.49 9.90 6.38
CA ILE A 142 16.30 9.36 7.06
C ILE A 142 15.81 10.20 8.25
N VAL A 143 16.61 11.14 8.77
CA VAL A 143 16.15 12.05 9.82
C VAL A 143 15.28 13.20 9.28
N GLU A 144 15.32 13.46 7.97
CA GLU A 144 14.59 14.54 7.28
C GLU A 144 13.12 14.25 6.97
N ALA A 145 12.66 13.05 7.28
CA ALA A 145 11.26 12.68 7.23
C ALA A 145 10.83 12.04 8.55
N ASP A 146 9.63 12.36 9.00
CA ASP A 146 9.09 11.91 10.28
C ASP A 146 8.70 10.43 10.24
N TYR A 147 8.17 9.97 9.10
CA TYR A 147 7.84 8.57 8.88
C TYR A 147 8.30 8.06 7.52
N PHE A 148 8.57 6.75 7.48
CA PHE A 148 8.82 5.99 6.26
C PHE A 148 7.82 4.85 6.18
N VAL A 149 7.09 4.78 5.08
CA VAL A 149 6.05 3.78 4.81
C VAL A 149 6.45 3.02 3.55
N PHE A 150 6.37 1.70 3.63
CA PHE A 150 6.83 0.81 2.56
C PHE A 150 5.68 -0.06 2.08
N HIS A 151 5.72 -0.48 0.81
CA HIS A 151 5.02 -1.68 0.38
C HIS A 151 5.39 -2.83 1.34
N SER A 152 4.37 -3.47 1.92
CA SER A 152 4.52 -4.36 3.07
C SER A 152 3.99 -5.76 2.75
N PRO A 153 4.69 -6.57 1.94
CA PRO A 153 4.28 -7.93 1.65
C PRO A 153 4.38 -8.83 2.90
N TYR A 154 5.35 -8.54 3.76
CA TYR A 154 5.47 -9.09 5.10
C TYR A 154 6.38 -8.19 5.94
N ASN A 155 6.19 -8.17 7.26
CA ASN A 155 6.83 -7.16 8.10
C ASN A 155 8.36 -7.27 8.18
N LYS A 156 8.94 -8.47 8.03
CA LYS A 156 10.40 -8.63 8.04
C LYS A 156 11.06 -7.87 6.88
N LEU A 157 10.45 -7.83 5.69
CA LEU A 157 10.99 -7.05 4.57
C LEU A 157 10.97 -5.54 4.86
N VAL A 158 9.95 -5.04 5.55
CA VAL A 158 9.85 -3.63 5.96
C VAL A 158 11.00 -3.25 6.90
N GLN A 159 11.33 -4.12 7.87
CA GLN A 159 12.48 -3.93 8.76
C GLN A 159 13.80 -3.88 7.99
N LYS A 160 13.99 -4.81 7.04
CA LYS A 160 15.17 -4.82 6.14
C LYS A 160 15.24 -3.56 5.28
N SER A 161 14.11 -3.09 4.77
CA SER A 161 14.02 -1.91 3.89
C SER A 161 14.52 -0.66 4.60
N PHE A 162 14.00 -0.38 5.80
CA PHE A 162 14.43 0.80 6.54
C PHE A 162 15.90 0.71 7.01
N ALA A 163 16.34 -0.49 7.42
CA ALA A 163 17.75 -0.73 7.72
C ALA A 163 18.65 -0.50 6.49
N ARG A 164 18.17 -0.84 5.28
CA ARG A 164 18.89 -0.56 4.03
C ARG A 164 19.00 0.94 3.75
N LEU A 165 17.97 1.73 4.06
CA LEU A 165 18.06 3.20 3.95
C LEU A 165 19.12 3.78 4.91
N TYR A 166 19.18 3.27 6.14
CA TYR A 166 20.24 3.65 7.09
C TYR A 166 21.64 3.33 6.53
N PHE A 167 21.81 2.16 5.90
CA PHE A 167 23.07 1.81 5.25
C PHE A 167 23.40 2.71 4.05
N ASN A 168 22.41 3.12 3.26
CA ASN A 168 22.63 4.10 2.19
C ASN A 168 23.11 5.45 2.76
N ASP A 169 22.53 5.90 3.86
CA ASP A 169 22.95 7.13 4.54
C ASP A 169 24.36 7.02 5.13
N PHE A 170 24.75 5.85 5.64
CA PHE A 170 26.13 5.55 6.02
C PHE A 170 27.07 5.68 4.82
N LYS A 171 26.76 5.04 3.67
CA LYS A 171 27.57 5.14 2.45
C LYS A 171 27.66 6.58 1.89
N ARG A 172 26.62 7.37 2.10
CA ARG A 172 26.56 8.80 1.75
C ARG A 172 27.19 9.72 2.80
N ASN A 173 27.80 9.16 3.84
CA ASN A 173 28.46 9.89 4.92
C ASN A 173 27.55 10.90 5.65
N CYS A 174 26.27 10.55 5.85
CA CYS A 174 25.32 11.43 6.52
C CYS A 174 25.75 11.78 7.95
N SER A 175 25.61 13.05 8.34
CA SER A 175 26.14 13.60 9.59
C SER A 175 25.53 12.98 10.86
N PHE A 176 24.27 12.53 10.79
CA PHE A 176 23.60 11.89 11.93
C PHE A 176 24.13 10.48 12.24
N ILE A 177 24.89 9.87 11.33
CA ILE A 177 25.46 8.54 11.54
C ILE A 177 26.60 8.67 12.56
N GLY A 178 26.31 8.32 13.81
CA GLY A 178 27.26 8.37 14.93
C GLY A 178 28.38 7.33 14.83
N LYS A 179 29.45 7.55 15.60
CA LYS A 179 30.68 6.73 15.57
C LYS A 179 30.41 5.24 15.76
N GLU A 180 29.63 4.85 16.77
CA GLU A 180 29.32 3.43 17.02
C GLU A 180 28.63 2.75 15.82
N ALA A 181 27.71 3.47 15.16
CA ALA A 181 27.05 2.94 13.97
C ALA A 181 28.01 2.83 12.78
N ARG A 182 28.94 3.77 12.62
CA ARG A 182 30.00 3.70 11.60
C ARG A 182 30.90 2.49 11.84
N ASP A 183 31.42 2.33 13.06
CA ASP A 183 32.31 1.22 13.42
C ASP A 183 31.66 -0.15 13.13
N LYS A 184 30.34 -0.27 13.34
CA LYS A 184 29.56 -1.48 13.04
C LYS A 184 29.30 -1.72 11.55
N LEU A 185 29.24 -0.67 10.73
CA LEU A 185 28.93 -0.74 9.30
C LEU A 185 30.17 -0.70 8.39
N GLU A 186 31.28 -0.17 8.89
CA GLU A 186 32.55 -0.04 8.17
C GLU A 186 33.06 -1.36 7.56
N PRO A 187 32.95 -2.53 8.22
CA PRO A 187 33.35 -3.81 7.62
C PRO A 187 32.61 -4.15 6.32
N PHE A 188 31.49 -3.48 6.04
CA PHE A 188 30.64 -3.72 4.87
C PHE A 188 30.69 -2.56 3.86
N SER A 189 31.54 -1.54 4.06
CA SER A 189 31.56 -0.32 3.23
C SER A 189 31.91 -0.59 1.76
N THR A 190 32.73 -1.62 1.51
CA THR A 190 33.15 -2.06 0.18
C THR A 190 32.12 -2.95 -0.52
N LEU A 191 31.13 -3.50 0.20
CA LEU A 191 30.10 -4.34 -0.43
C LEU A 191 29.24 -3.49 -1.38
N SER A 192 29.03 -4.02 -2.58
CA SER A 192 28.22 -3.37 -3.62
C SER A 192 27.33 -4.38 -4.33
N GLY A 193 26.29 -3.87 -5.00
CA GLY A 193 25.35 -4.68 -5.77
C GLY A 193 24.88 -5.93 -5.01
N ASP A 194 24.94 -7.07 -5.71
CA ASP A 194 24.47 -8.37 -5.24
C ASP A 194 25.13 -8.85 -3.94
N GLU A 195 26.41 -8.56 -3.72
CA GLU A 195 27.12 -8.95 -2.49
C GLU A 195 26.45 -8.31 -1.28
N SER A 196 26.09 -7.03 -1.41
CA SER A 196 25.43 -6.29 -0.33
C SER A 196 23.97 -6.73 -0.13
N TYR A 197 23.26 -7.12 -1.18
CA TYR A 197 21.86 -7.58 -1.07
C TYR A 197 21.74 -8.97 -0.44
N GLN A 198 22.78 -9.81 -0.60
CA GLN A 198 22.78 -11.18 -0.10
C GLN A 198 23.47 -11.32 1.26
N SER A 199 24.19 -10.30 1.73
CA SER A 199 24.90 -10.33 3.02
C SER A 199 23.95 -10.27 4.22
N ARG A 200 23.80 -11.41 4.91
CA ARG A 200 23.02 -11.51 6.16
C ARG A 200 23.65 -10.75 7.32
N ASP A 201 24.98 -10.62 7.33
CA ASP A 201 25.68 -9.91 8.41
C ASP A 201 25.52 -8.40 8.27
N LEU A 202 25.55 -7.88 7.04
CA LEU A 202 25.17 -6.50 6.75
C LEU A 202 23.71 -6.24 7.15
N GLU A 203 22.79 -7.17 6.84
CA GLU A 203 21.39 -7.05 7.25
C GLU A 203 21.26 -6.89 8.77
N LYS A 204 21.91 -7.78 9.54
CA LYS A 204 21.86 -7.77 11.02
C LYS A 204 22.48 -6.49 11.59
N ALA A 205 23.65 -6.09 11.09
CA ALA A 205 24.33 -4.88 11.55
C ALA A 205 23.47 -3.64 11.28
N SER A 206 22.91 -3.53 10.07
CA SER A 206 22.02 -2.43 9.67
C SER A 206 20.75 -2.38 10.50
N GLN A 207 20.11 -3.53 10.77
CA GLN A 207 18.92 -3.60 11.63
C GLN A 207 19.23 -3.17 13.06
N MET A 208 20.39 -3.56 13.60
CA MET A 208 20.80 -3.21 14.95
C MET A 208 20.95 -1.69 15.10
N VAL A 209 21.68 -1.04 14.20
CA VAL A 209 21.92 0.41 14.28
C VAL A 209 20.66 1.23 13.95
N ALA A 210 19.82 0.74 13.03
CA ALA A 210 18.60 1.43 12.63
C ALA A 210 17.42 1.24 13.61
N LYS A 211 17.52 0.32 14.58
CA LYS A 211 16.40 -0.11 15.42
C LYS A 211 15.65 1.05 16.09
N HIS A 212 16.38 1.97 16.73
CA HIS A 212 15.77 3.10 17.44
C HIS A 212 14.97 4.02 16.52
N LEU A 213 15.45 4.26 15.29
CA LEU A 213 14.73 5.04 14.28
C LEU A 213 13.60 4.24 13.64
N TYR A 214 13.75 2.93 13.45
CA TYR A 214 12.67 2.07 12.96
C TYR A 214 11.46 2.11 13.90
N ASP A 215 11.69 1.98 15.21
CA ASP A 215 10.64 1.99 16.23
C ASP A 215 9.88 3.32 16.24
N LYS A 216 10.54 4.44 15.92
CA LYS A 216 9.92 5.78 15.83
C LYS A 216 9.25 6.06 14.49
N LYS A 217 9.95 5.80 13.38
CA LYS A 217 9.62 6.29 12.03
C LYS A 217 8.87 5.27 11.16
N VAL A 218 8.90 3.98 11.51
CA VAL A 218 8.32 2.92 10.67
C VAL A 218 7.30 2.08 11.42
N GLN A 219 7.57 1.70 12.68
CA GLN A 219 6.66 0.84 13.47
C GLN A 219 5.20 1.30 13.45
N PRO A 220 4.87 2.62 13.50
CA PRO A 220 3.49 3.07 13.41
C PRO A 220 2.76 2.61 12.14
N SER A 221 3.46 2.48 11.01
CA SER A 221 2.90 2.01 9.74
C SER A 221 2.54 0.52 9.69
N THR A 222 2.92 -0.27 10.70
CA THR A 222 2.92 -1.74 10.57
C THR A 222 1.63 -2.43 11.02
N LEU A 223 0.63 -1.70 11.56
CA LEU A 223 -0.56 -2.30 12.17
C LEU A 223 -1.37 -3.14 11.16
N LEU A 224 -1.92 -2.51 10.13
CA LEU A 224 -2.74 -3.21 9.14
C LEU A 224 -1.95 -4.29 8.40
N PRO A 225 -0.73 -4.04 7.87
CA PRO A 225 0.03 -5.10 7.20
C PRO A 225 0.31 -6.33 8.08
N LYS A 226 0.55 -6.15 9.39
CA LYS A 226 0.77 -7.28 10.31
C LYS A 226 -0.52 -8.03 10.67
N GLN A 227 -1.66 -7.34 10.66
CA GLN A 227 -2.95 -7.93 11.03
C GLN A 227 -3.71 -8.54 9.84
N VAL A 228 -3.45 -8.06 8.62
CA VAL A 228 -4.20 -8.43 7.41
C VAL A 228 -3.35 -9.23 6.40
N GLY A 229 -2.03 -9.07 6.42
CA GLY A 229 -1.13 -9.70 5.45
C GLY A 229 -0.88 -8.85 4.20
N ASN A 230 -0.43 -9.47 3.11
CA ASN A 230 -0.11 -8.74 1.88
C ASN A 230 -1.40 -8.32 1.16
N MET A 231 -1.55 -7.02 0.91
CA MET A 231 -2.69 -6.44 0.20
C MET A 231 -2.31 -5.92 -1.19
N TYR A 232 -1.20 -6.41 -1.77
CA TYR A 232 -0.63 -5.99 -3.05
C TYR A 232 -0.69 -4.46 -3.26
N THR A 233 -1.48 -3.95 -4.21
CA THR A 233 -1.55 -2.52 -4.54
C THR A 233 -2.03 -1.66 -3.38
N ALA A 234 -2.87 -2.20 -2.50
CA ALA A 234 -3.36 -1.51 -1.31
C ALA A 234 -2.36 -1.57 -0.13
N SER A 235 -1.32 -2.41 -0.17
CA SER A 235 -0.44 -2.66 0.98
C SER A 235 0.30 -1.41 1.46
N LEU A 236 0.86 -0.60 0.56
CA LEU A 236 1.51 0.67 0.91
C LEU A 236 0.53 1.64 1.59
N TYR A 237 -0.69 1.73 1.05
CA TYR A 237 -1.70 2.65 1.54
C TYR A 237 -2.34 2.17 2.85
N ALA A 238 -2.41 0.87 3.10
CA ALA A 238 -2.82 0.30 4.37
C ALA A 238 -1.77 0.56 5.46
N ALA A 239 -0.49 0.48 5.08
CA ALA A 239 0.59 0.88 5.97
C ALA A 239 0.51 2.38 6.30
N PHE A 240 0.18 3.23 5.32
CA PHE A 240 -0.02 4.66 5.55
C PHE A 240 -1.25 4.96 6.41
N ALA A 241 -2.38 4.29 6.16
CA ALA A 241 -3.58 4.38 7.01
C ALA A 241 -3.29 4.01 8.48
N SER A 242 -2.37 3.07 8.71
CA SER A 242 -1.90 2.73 10.07
C SER A 242 -1.16 3.89 10.75
N VAL A 243 -0.38 4.69 9.98
CA VAL A 243 0.25 5.91 10.49
C VAL A 243 -0.81 6.94 10.87
N ILE A 244 -1.76 7.24 9.97
CA ILE A 244 -2.85 8.18 10.23
C ILE A 244 -3.61 7.77 11.50
N HIS A 245 -4.05 6.51 11.57
CA HIS A 245 -4.77 6.01 12.74
C HIS A 245 -3.99 6.18 14.06
N LYS A 246 -2.71 5.83 14.09
CA LYS A 246 -1.91 5.92 15.33
C LYS A 246 -1.43 7.31 15.69
N LYS A 247 -1.28 8.20 14.70
CA LYS A 247 -0.49 9.43 14.87
C LYS A 247 -1.19 10.72 14.44
N HIS A 248 -2.41 10.67 13.88
CA HIS A 248 -3.14 11.84 13.34
C HIS A 248 -2.99 13.12 14.17
N ASN A 249 -3.08 13.06 15.51
CA ASN A 249 -2.99 14.20 16.42
C ASN A 249 -1.63 14.94 16.44
N ILE A 250 -0.58 14.38 15.83
CA ILE A 250 0.76 14.98 15.82
C ILE A 250 1.36 15.02 14.41
N LEU A 251 0.56 14.80 13.37
CA LEU A 251 1.05 14.74 11.99
C LEU A 251 1.13 16.11 11.30
N ASP A 252 0.61 17.18 11.90
CA ASP A 252 0.68 18.52 11.32
C ASP A 252 2.13 18.94 11.03
N GLY A 253 2.37 19.42 9.81
CA GLY A 253 3.68 19.80 9.33
C GLY A 253 4.66 18.65 9.11
N GLN A 254 4.28 17.38 9.33
CA GLN A 254 5.21 16.26 9.20
C GLN A 254 5.36 15.77 7.77
N ARG A 255 6.53 15.22 7.46
CA ARG A 255 6.83 14.59 6.17
C ARG A 255 6.76 13.07 6.29
N VAL A 256 6.02 12.45 5.37
CA VAL A 256 5.95 10.99 5.25
C VAL A 256 6.54 10.57 3.91
N VAL A 257 7.63 9.81 3.95
CA VAL A 257 8.22 9.20 2.76
C VAL A 257 7.57 7.84 2.50
N MET A 258 7.20 7.62 1.26
CA MET A 258 6.46 6.46 0.75
C MET A 258 7.35 5.71 -0.24
N PHE A 259 7.45 4.38 -0.11
CA PHE A 259 8.11 3.53 -1.10
C PHE A 259 7.15 2.47 -1.66
N SER A 260 6.76 2.64 -2.92
CA SER A 260 5.95 1.69 -3.68
C SER A 260 6.83 0.80 -4.54
N TYR A 261 6.54 -0.49 -4.56
CA TYR A 261 7.25 -1.50 -5.34
C TYR A 261 6.23 -2.47 -5.93
N GLY A 262 6.39 -2.83 -7.20
CA GLY A 262 5.75 -3.95 -7.84
C GLY A 262 6.76 -4.74 -8.67
N SER A 263 6.77 -6.06 -8.53
CA SER A 263 7.65 -6.96 -9.29
C SER A 263 7.48 -6.85 -10.81
N GLY A 264 8.52 -7.29 -11.54
CA GLY A 264 8.60 -7.18 -13.00
C GLY A 264 9.66 -6.21 -13.59
N LEU A 265 10.10 -5.11 -12.98
CA LEU A 265 9.68 -4.39 -11.79
C LEU A 265 9.43 -2.91 -12.10
N THR A 266 8.56 -2.29 -11.30
CA THR A 266 8.33 -0.85 -11.25
C THR A 266 8.27 -0.37 -9.80
N SER A 267 8.90 0.77 -9.51
CA SER A 267 8.99 1.28 -8.15
C SER A 267 9.15 2.78 -8.13
N THR A 268 8.62 3.42 -7.08
CA THR A 268 8.82 4.84 -6.82
C THR A 268 8.88 5.12 -5.33
N MET A 269 9.88 5.90 -4.92
CA MET A 269 9.89 6.61 -3.65
C MET A 269 9.37 8.03 -3.83
N PHE A 270 8.45 8.47 -3.00
CA PHE A 270 7.85 9.80 -3.03
C PHE A 270 7.53 10.27 -1.61
N SER A 271 7.10 11.52 -1.42
CA SER A 271 6.73 12.00 -0.09
C SER A 271 5.46 12.83 -0.06
N PHE A 272 4.77 12.76 1.08
CA PHE A 272 3.67 13.64 1.43
C PHE A 272 4.11 14.64 2.51
N LYS A 273 3.64 15.87 2.38
CA LYS A 273 3.62 16.86 3.46
C LYS A 273 2.22 16.86 4.08
N LEU A 274 2.16 16.61 5.37
CA LEU A 274 0.91 16.56 6.11
C LEU A 274 0.60 17.92 6.73
N ASN A 275 -0.69 18.23 6.80
CA ASN A 275 -1.25 19.35 7.54
C ASN A 275 -2.59 18.91 8.15
N ASP A 276 -3.06 19.59 9.20
CA ASP A 276 -4.30 19.20 9.89
C ASP A 276 -5.54 19.16 8.98
N GLY A 277 -5.56 19.98 7.93
CA GLY A 277 -6.70 20.15 7.03
C GLY A 277 -7.90 20.79 7.72
N GLN A 278 -9.07 20.70 7.08
CA GLN A 278 -10.35 21.18 7.61
C GLN A 278 -11.42 20.13 7.37
N HIS A 279 -12.40 20.01 8.29
CA HIS A 279 -13.50 19.06 8.11
C HIS A 279 -14.23 19.31 6.78
N PRO A 280 -14.57 18.27 5.99
CA PRO A 280 -14.42 16.84 6.29
C PRO A 280 -13.04 16.26 5.99
N PHE A 281 -12.16 16.99 5.30
CA PHE A 281 -10.82 16.55 4.91
C PHE A 281 -9.75 16.95 5.93
N SER A 282 -9.89 16.46 7.17
CA SER A 282 -8.88 16.62 8.22
C SER A 282 -8.27 15.26 8.61
N LEU A 283 -7.03 15.26 9.10
CA LEU A 283 -6.35 14.02 9.50
C LEU A 283 -7.12 13.26 10.59
N SER A 284 -7.68 13.99 11.55
CA SER A 284 -8.50 13.42 12.62
C SER A 284 -9.79 12.82 12.09
N ASN A 285 -10.50 13.50 11.18
CA ASN A 285 -11.71 12.93 10.58
C ASN A 285 -11.41 11.70 9.71
N ILE A 286 -10.31 11.72 8.94
CA ILE A 286 -9.85 10.55 8.18
C ILE A 286 -9.60 9.36 9.13
N ALA A 287 -8.89 9.57 10.24
CA ALA A 287 -8.64 8.52 11.22
C ALA A 287 -9.95 7.94 11.80
N ASN A 288 -10.92 8.81 12.11
CA ASN A 288 -12.22 8.41 12.65
C ASN A 288 -13.05 7.62 11.63
N VAL A 289 -13.15 8.09 10.38
CA VAL A 289 -13.90 7.42 9.30
C VAL A 289 -13.26 6.08 8.91
N LEU A 290 -11.93 5.98 8.96
CA LEU A 290 -11.25 4.72 8.71
C LEU A 290 -11.59 3.66 9.75
N ASP A 291 -11.83 4.05 11.01
CA ASP A 291 -12.35 3.19 12.08
C ASP A 291 -11.63 1.82 12.18
N ILE A 292 -10.30 1.89 12.14
CA ILE A 292 -9.43 0.70 12.09
C ILE A 292 -9.63 -0.22 13.31
N PRO A 293 -9.73 0.27 14.55
CA PRO A 293 -9.92 -0.59 15.72
C PRO A 293 -11.18 -1.45 15.60
N ARG A 294 -12.34 -0.83 15.32
CA ARG A 294 -13.60 -1.58 15.20
C ARG A 294 -13.53 -2.62 14.08
N LYS A 295 -12.96 -2.27 12.92
CA LYS A 295 -12.79 -3.21 11.79
C LYS A 295 -11.90 -4.41 12.14
N LEU A 296 -10.88 -4.22 12.97
CA LEU A 296 -9.99 -5.30 13.39
C LEU A 296 -10.62 -6.17 14.49
N GLU A 297 -11.39 -5.57 15.40
CA GLU A 297 -12.10 -6.24 16.49
C GLU A 297 -13.32 -7.03 15.98
N SER A 298 -13.98 -6.57 14.92
CA SER A 298 -15.14 -7.23 14.31
C SER A 298 -14.78 -8.38 13.36
N ARG A 299 -13.53 -8.85 13.35
CA ARG A 299 -13.10 -9.96 12.50
C ARG A 299 -13.53 -11.29 13.11
N TYR A 300 -13.71 -12.27 12.24
CA TYR A 300 -13.98 -13.65 12.62
C TYR A 300 -12.74 -14.49 12.38
N GLU A 301 -12.27 -15.16 13.43
CA GLU A 301 -11.21 -16.15 13.30
C GLU A 301 -11.78 -17.43 12.69
N VAL A 302 -11.03 -18.03 11.77
CA VAL A 302 -11.36 -19.32 11.15
C VAL A 302 -10.20 -20.28 11.39
N SER A 303 -10.51 -21.56 11.59
CA SER A 303 -9.46 -22.57 11.77
C SER A 303 -8.59 -22.69 10.50
N PRO A 304 -7.31 -23.07 10.62
CA PRO A 304 -6.44 -23.30 9.47
C PRO A 304 -7.02 -24.30 8.45
N GLU A 305 -7.72 -25.33 8.92
CA GLU A 305 -8.38 -26.33 8.08
C GLU A 305 -9.48 -25.67 7.23
N LYS A 306 -10.33 -24.86 7.88
CA LYS A 306 -11.41 -24.14 7.18
C LYS A 306 -10.86 -23.11 6.19
N PHE A 307 -9.76 -22.45 6.54
CA PHE A 307 -9.06 -21.54 5.65
C PHE A 307 -8.53 -22.28 4.40
N VAL A 308 -7.88 -23.44 4.57
CA VAL A 308 -7.38 -24.25 3.44
C VAL A 308 -8.51 -24.79 2.57
N GLU A 309 -9.63 -25.24 3.16
CA GLU A 309 -10.85 -25.59 2.41
C GLU A 309 -11.35 -24.43 1.57
N THR A 310 -11.37 -23.22 2.15
CA THR A 310 -11.81 -22.01 1.46
C THR A 310 -10.89 -21.68 0.29
N LEU A 311 -9.56 -21.80 0.46
CA LEU A 311 -8.61 -21.60 -0.63
C LEU A 311 -8.84 -22.58 -1.78
N LYS A 312 -9.07 -23.88 -1.48
CA LYS A 312 -9.41 -24.89 -2.49
C LYS A 312 -10.71 -24.53 -3.22
N LEU A 313 -11.72 -24.07 -2.50
CA LEU A 313 -12.96 -23.59 -3.12
C LEU A 313 -12.68 -22.41 -4.07
N MET A 314 -11.90 -21.42 -3.63
CA MET A 314 -11.55 -20.26 -4.46
C MET A 314 -10.79 -20.65 -5.74
N GLU A 315 -9.89 -21.63 -5.66
CA GLU A 315 -9.21 -22.19 -6.83
C GLU A 315 -10.20 -22.76 -7.86
N HIS A 316 -11.25 -23.47 -7.43
CA HIS A 316 -12.30 -23.96 -8.33
C HIS A 316 -13.16 -22.83 -8.92
N ARG A 317 -13.27 -21.68 -8.24
CA ARG A 317 -14.05 -20.53 -8.71
C ARG A 317 -13.24 -19.61 -9.63
N TYR A 318 -11.91 -19.66 -9.57
CA TYR A 318 -11.05 -18.84 -10.42
C TYR A 318 -11.23 -19.21 -11.89
N GLY A 319 -11.62 -18.23 -12.72
CA GLY A 319 -11.90 -18.46 -14.14
C GLY A 319 -13.12 -19.32 -14.45
N ALA A 320 -13.93 -19.70 -13.46
CA ALA A 320 -15.13 -20.51 -13.65
C ALA A 320 -16.37 -19.65 -14.01
N LYS A 321 -17.43 -20.33 -14.47
CA LYS A 321 -18.74 -19.77 -14.81
C LYS A 321 -19.86 -20.69 -14.36
N ASP A 322 -21.09 -20.22 -14.48
CA ASP A 322 -22.32 -20.98 -14.22
C ASP A 322 -22.37 -21.55 -12.79
N PHE A 323 -22.27 -20.66 -11.79
CA PHE A 323 -22.38 -21.04 -10.40
C PHE A 323 -23.04 -19.98 -9.53
N LEU A 324 -23.73 -20.46 -8.49
CA LEU A 324 -24.20 -19.66 -7.36
C LEU A 324 -23.16 -19.70 -6.24
N THR A 325 -23.01 -18.59 -5.51
CA THR A 325 -22.24 -18.55 -4.26
C THR A 325 -23.11 -18.96 -3.07
N SER A 326 -22.49 -19.19 -1.91
CA SER A 326 -23.24 -19.39 -0.68
C SER A 326 -24.09 -18.16 -0.36
N LYS A 327 -25.34 -18.37 0.07
CA LYS A 327 -26.22 -17.31 0.57
C LYS A 327 -25.87 -16.89 2.00
N ASP A 328 -24.99 -17.62 2.67
CA ASP A 328 -24.53 -17.26 4.01
C ASP A 328 -23.70 -15.98 3.96
N THR A 329 -24.28 -14.90 4.48
CA THR A 329 -23.64 -13.59 4.61
C THR A 329 -23.51 -13.18 6.07
N ALA A 330 -23.67 -14.12 7.02
CA ALA A 330 -23.71 -13.84 8.45
C ALA A 330 -22.45 -13.10 8.92
N LEU A 331 -21.27 -13.47 8.40
CA LEU A 331 -19.99 -12.89 8.77
C LEU A 331 -19.69 -11.52 8.13
N LEU A 332 -20.46 -11.11 7.12
CA LEU A 332 -20.26 -9.82 6.47
C LEU A 332 -20.92 -8.73 7.32
N SER A 333 -20.28 -7.56 7.45
CA SER A 333 -20.95 -6.41 8.09
C SER A 333 -22.08 -5.87 7.18
N PRO A 334 -23.15 -5.26 7.75
CA PRO A 334 -24.16 -4.56 6.97
C PRO A 334 -23.54 -3.56 5.99
N GLY A 335 -24.11 -3.48 4.79
CA GLY A 335 -23.63 -2.62 3.71
C GLY A 335 -22.51 -3.21 2.85
N THR A 336 -21.95 -4.38 3.18
CA THR A 336 -20.92 -5.07 2.38
C THR A 336 -21.49 -5.58 1.07
N PHE A 337 -20.81 -5.32 -0.04
CA PHE A 337 -21.12 -5.93 -1.34
C PHE A 337 -20.54 -7.33 -1.42
N TYR A 338 -21.28 -8.28 -1.99
CA TYR A 338 -20.84 -9.66 -2.17
C TYR A 338 -21.30 -10.23 -3.51
N LEU A 339 -20.52 -11.17 -4.05
CA LEU A 339 -20.84 -11.88 -5.29
C LEU A 339 -21.97 -12.89 -5.01
N THR A 340 -23.05 -12.83 -5.77
CA THR A 340 -24.20 -13.76 -5.66
C THR A 340 -24.06 -14.95 -6.60
N HIS A 341 -23.68 -14.68 -7.85
CA HIS A 341 -23.50 -15.70 -8.87
C HIS A 341 -22.67 -15.19 -10.05
N VAL A 342 -22.19 -16.16 -10.83
CA VAL A 342 -21.59 -15.97 -12.14
C VAL A 342 -22.37 -16.82 -13.13
N ASP A 343 -22.92 -16.21 -14.17
CA ASP A 343 -23.71 -16.95 -15.15
C ASP A 343 -22.86 -17.68 -16.20
N SER A 344 -23.52 -18.37 -17.13
CA SER A 344 -22.88 -19.14 -18.22
C SER A 344 -22.06 -18.30 -19.21
N MET A 345 -22.18 -16.97 -19.16
CA MET A 345 -21.43 -16.00 -19.95
C MET A 345 -20.38 -15.25 -19.12
N TYR A 346 -20.01 -15.74 -17.94
CA TYR A 346 -19.04 -15.12 -17.02
C TYR A 346 -19.47 -13.77 -16.44
N ARG A 347 -20.74 -13.35 -16.62
CA ARG A 347 -21.22 -12.08 -16.05
C ARG A 347 -21.40 -12.26 -14.56
N ARG A 348 -20.95 -11.28 -13.79
CA ARG A 348 -20.94 -11.31 -12.31
C ARG A 348 -22.04 -10.43 -11.76
N TYR A 349 -22.79 -10.96 -10.79
CA TYR A 349 -23.90 -10.25 -10.17
C TYR A 349 -23.64 -10.09 -8.68
N TYR A 350 -23.82 -8.87 -8.19
CA TYR A 350 -23.52 -8.50 -6.83
C TYR A 350 -24.79 -8.07 -6.10
N ALA A 351 -24.80 -8.30 -4.79
CA ALA A 351 -25.81 -7.76 -3.89
C ALA A 351 -25.11 -7.05 -2.72
N ARG A 352 -25.88 -6.22 -2.01
CA ARG A 352 -25.42 -5.52 -0.81
C ARG A 352 -26.12 -6.10 0.41
N LYS A 353 -25.37 -6.51 1.43
CA LYS A 353 -25.96 -7.00 2.68
C LYS A 353 -26.79 -5.88 3.32
N VAL A 354 -28.07 -6.14 3.53
CA VAL A 354 -28.98 -5.23 4.25
C VAL A 354 -28.85 -5.49 5.74
N ASP A 355 -29.13 -4.49 6.57
CA ASP A 355 -29.15 -4.67 8.02
C ASP A 355 -30.39 -5.48 8.42
N ASP A 356 -30.21 -6.55 9.21
CA ASP A 356 -31.31 -7.46 9.59
C ASP A 356 -32.38 -6.77 10.47
N GLY A 357 -32.11 -5.54 10.93
CA GLY A 357 -33.04 -4.67 11.66
C GLY A 357 -33.68 -3.52 10.87
N ALA A 358 -33.33 -3.32 9.59
CA ALA A 358 -33.86 -2.23 8.78
C ALA A 358 -35.08 -2.67 7.95
N VAL A 359 -36.19 -2.96 8.64
CA VAL A 359 -37.51 -2.84 8.01
C VAL A 359 -37.79 -1.35 7.82
N GLY A 360 -37.54 -0.85 6.61
CA GLY A 360 -38.09 0.38 6.04
C GLY A 360 -38.09 1.65 6.90
N CYS A 361 -37.05 2.48 6.78
CA CYS A 361 -37.18 3.91 7.02
C CYS A 361 -36.80 4.67 5.74
N ALA A 362 -37.79 5.36 5.17
CA ALA A 362 -37.69 6.17 3.99
C ALA A 362 -36.64 7.29 4.11
N ASN A 363 -36.04 7.64 2.98
CA ASN A 363 -35.08 8.73 2.81
C ASN A 363 -35.58 10.03 3.46
N GLY A 364 -34.87 10.52 4.46
CA GLY A 364 -35.00 11.90 4.94
C GLY A 364 -34.37 12.88 3.94
N PRO A 365 -34.91 14.09 3.77
CA PRO A 365 -34.49 15.02 2.72
C PRO A 365 -33.08 15.59 2.99
N GLN A 366 -32.25 15.60 1.95
CA GLN A 366 -31.02 16.39 1.91
C GLN A 366 -31.38 17.88 1.98
N VAL A 367 -30.95 18.55 3.05
CA VAL A 367 -30.92 20.01 3.11
C VAL A 367 -29.51 20.44 2.70
N ASN A 368 -29.37 20.91 1.46
CA ASN A 368 -28.20 21.67 1.03
C ASN A 368 -28.30 23.07 1.64
N GLY A 369 -27.34 23.42 2.51
CA GLY A 369 -27.10 24.79 2.96
C GLY A 369 -25.80 25.29 2.34
N HIS A 370 -25.89 26.47 1.71
CA HIS A 370 -24.89 27.19 0.92
C HIS A 370 -23.47 27.26 1.45
#